data_AF-F7Y3A2-F1
#
_entry.id   AF-F7Y3A2-F1
#
_cell.length_a   1.000
_cell.length_b   1.000
_cell.length_c   1.000
_cell.angle_alpha   90.00
_cell.angle_beta   90.00
_cell.angle_gamma   90.00
#
_symmetry.space_group_name_H-M   'P 1'
#
loop_
_entity.id
_entity.type
_entity.pdbx_description
1 polymer ?
#
loop_
_entity_poly.entity_id
_entity_poly.type
_entity_poly.pdbx_seq_one_letter_code
_entity_poly.pdbx_strand_id
1 'polypeptide(L)'
;MLLSLQQLKVMSAIEHCRTAALGGHVEACADCGQRRIAYNSCRNRHCPKCQGAAARTWLAEREADLLPVGYFHVVFTLPAEVAVIAFHNKTLVYELLFKAASETMLTIAADPKHLGARIGITAVLHTWGSAMTHHPHVHMIVPGGGIAPDGSRWISSRPAFLLPVRVLGKLFRRLFLTRLDALHDAGRLSFFGSMAHLGDRRAFLRHLSPVRKKRWVVYAKAPFAEPEAVLAYLSRYTHRVAISNSRLIAFDKNSVTFRYKDYRRDGANRQQVMVLAIDEFVRRLQPTSQGDQAI
;
A
#
# COMPACT_ATOMS: atom_id res chain seq x y z
N MET A 1 25.85 -7.84 -5.36
CA MET A 1 24.76 -7.50 -4.44
C MET A 1 24.67 -8.61 -3.39
N LEU A 2 24.80 -8.30 -2.09
CA LEU A 2 24.56 -9.27 -1.03
C LEU A 2 23.05 -9.28 -0.73
N LEU A 3 22.37 -10.36 -1.11
CA LEU A 3 20.98 -10.61 -0.74
C LEU A 3 20.93 -11.11 0.70
N SER A 4 19.94 -10.66 1.48
CA SER A 4 19.71 -11.23 2.81
C SER A 4 19.22 -12.67 2.71
N LEU A 5 19.39 -13.44 3.78
CA LEU A 5 18.84 -14.81 3.85
C LEU A 5 17.33 -14.83 3.59
N GLN A 6 16.60 -13.82 4.05
CA GLN A 6 15.16 -13.73 3.81
C GLN A 6 14.83 -13.51 2.33
N GLN A 7 15.61 -12.67 1.64
CA GLN A 7 15.46 -12.45 0.21
C GLN A 7 15.75 -13.73 -0.60
N LEU A 8 16.80 -14.46 -0.23
CA LEU A 8 17.13 -15.76 -0.85
C LEU A 8 16.02 -16.79 -0.65
N LYS A 9 15.45 -16.88 0.56
CA LYS A 9 14.29 -17.75 0.84
C LYS A 9 13.07 -17.40 -0.03
N VAL A 10 12.80 -16.11 -0.23
CA VAL A 10 11.72 -15.66 -1.12
C VAL A 10 11.98 -16.04 -2.57
N MET A 11 13.20 -15.83 -3.08
CA MET A 11 13.57 -16.20 -4.45
C MET A 11 13.43 -17.69 -4.69
N SER A 12 14.01 -18.50 -3.81
CA SER A 12 13.92 -19.96 -3.89
C SER A 12 12.47 -20.46 -3.85
N ALA A 13 11.61 -19.87 -3.00
CA ALA A 13 10.20 -20.20 -2.97
C ALA A 13 9.50 -19.89 -4.31
N ILE A 14 9.81 -18.76 -4.94
CA ILE A 14 9.22 -18.36 -6.22
C ILE A 14 9.70 -19.27 -7.36
N GLU A 15 10.99 -19.61 -7.40
CA GLU A 15 11.59 -20.49 -8.41
C GLU A 15 10.98 -21.90 -8.39
N HIS A 16 10.82 -22.49 -7.20
CA HIS A 16 10.21 -23.82 -7.06
C HIS A 16 8.68 -23.81 -7.21
N CYS A 17 8.04 -22.65 -7.20
CA CYS A 17 6.58 -22.56 -7.21
C CYS A 17 5.94 -23.12 -8.48
N ARG A 18 4.99 -24.05 -8.32
CA ARG A 18 4.30 -24.78 -9.40
C ARG A 18 5.25 -25.65 -10.23
N THR A 19 6.22 -26.28 -9.57
CA THR A 19 7.12 -27.27 -10.17
C THR A 19 7.04 -28.59 -9.40
N ALA A 20 7.58 -29.66 -9.98
CA ALA A 20 7.66 -30.97 -9.34
C ALA A 20 8.41 -30.94 -8.00
N ALA A 21 9.29 -29.96 -7.76
CA ALA A 21 10.04 -29.82 -6.52
C ALA A 21 9.16 -29.60 -5.28
N LEU A 22 7.92 -29.12 -5.45
CA LEU A 22 6.94 -28.96 -4.36
C LEU A 22 5.90 -30.09 -4.33
N GLY A 23 6.09 -31.13 -5.14
CA GLY A 23 5.08 -32.15 -5.39
C GLY A 23 3.87 -31.61 -6.16
N GLY A 24 2.88 -32.47 -6.37
CA GLY A 24 1.65 -32.14 -7.06
C GLY A 24 0.67 -33.30 -7.04
N HIS A 25 -0.46 -33.09 -7.70
CA HIS A 25 -1.51 -34.10 -7.84
C HIS A 25 -1.89 -34.25 -9.31
N VAL A 26 -2.44 -35.42 -9.64
CA VAL A 26 -2.97 -35.69 -10.97
C VAL A 26 -4.49 -35.60 -10.89
N GLU A 27 -5.06 -34.69 -11.66
CA GLU A 27 -6.50 -34.56 -11.79
C GLU A 27 -6.90 -35.25 -13.09
N ALA A 28 -7.99 -36.02 -13.06
CA ALA A 28 -8.51 -36.73 -14.22
C ALA A 28 -10.00 -36.43 -14.38
N CYS A 29 -10.42 -36.13 -15.60
CA CYS A 29 -11.84 -36.04 -15.94
C CYS A 29 -12.42 -37.45 -16.04
N ALA A 30 -13.48 -37.75 -15.29
CA ALA A 30 -14.13 -39.04 -15.33
C ALA A 30 -14.84 -39.29 -16.67
N ASP A 31 -15.30 -38.23 -17.36
CA ASP A 31 -16.10 -38.34 -18.58
C ASP A 31 -15.25 -38.52 -19.85
N CYS A 32 -14.14 -37.80 -19.96
CA CYS A 32 -13.29 -37.81 -21.16
C CYS A 32 -11.89 -38.39 -20.94
N GLY A 33 -11.55 -38.81 -19.71
CA GLY A 33 -10.25 -39.39 -19.37
C GLY A 33 -9.06 -38.42 -19.43
N GLN A 34 -9.29 -37.14 -19.75
CA GLN A 34 -8.22 -36.14 -19.82
C GLN A 34 -7.56 -35.98 -18.44
N ARG A 35 -6.22 -36.09 -18.40
CA ARG A 35 -5.42 -35.93 -17.18
C ARG A 35 -4.64 -34.64 -17.22
N ARG A 36 -4.55 -33.94 -16.08
CA ARG A 36 -3.66 -32.79 -15.88
C ARG A 36 -2.84 -32.97 -14.62
N ILE A 37 -1.56 -32.63 -14.69
CA ILE A 37 -0.68 -32.56 -13.53
C ILE A 37 -0.77 -31.15 -12.96
N ALA A 38 -1.14 -31.04 -11.70
CA ALA A 38 -1.23 -29.77 -10.98
C ALA A 38 -0.18 -29.74 -9.87
N TYR A 39 0.86 -28.92 -10.04
CA TYR A 39 1.91 -28.77 -9.02
C TYR A 39 1.49 -27.84 -7.88
N ASN A 40 2.01 -28.12 -6.68
CA ASN A 40 1.76 -27.34 -5.49
C ASN A 40 2.34 -25.93 -5.56
N SER A 41 1.71 -25.01 -4.85
CA SER A 41 2.11 -23.61 -4.77
C SER A 41 3.08 -23.39 -3.60
N CYS A 42 4.05 -22.49 -3.73
CA CYS A 42 4.97 -22.15 -2.63
C CYS A 42 4.30 -21.38 -1.47
N ARG A 43 3.07 -20.87 -1.66
CA ARG A 43 2.30 -20.06 -0.71
C ARG A 43 2.97 -18.78 -0.21
N ASN A 44 4.15 -18.42 -0.74
CA ASN A 44 4.83 -17.20 -0.38
C ASN A 44 4.03 -15.98 -0.86
N ARG A 45 3.86 -14.97 0.02
CA ARG A 45 3.14 -13.72 -0.28
C ARG A 45 3.74 -12.91 -1.42
N HIS A 46 5.03 -13.06 -1.67
CA HIS A 46 5.73 -12.41 -2.76
C HIS A 46 5.66 -13.21 -4.07
N CYS A 47 4.99 -14.37 -4.10
CA CYS A 47 4.82 -15.13 -5.32
C CYS A 47 3.61 -14.62 -6.11
N PRO A 48 3.77 -14.11 -7.34
CA PRO A 48 2.67 -13.61 -8.15
C PRO A 48 1.67 -14.71 -8.56
N LYS A 49 2.04 -15.99 -8.42
CA LYS A 49 1.18 -17.15 -8.78
C LYS A 49 0.28 -17.63 -7.63
N CYS A 50 0.60 -17.29 -6.37
CA CYS A 50 -0.04 -17.93 -5.21
C CYS A 50 -1.18 -17.12 -4.59
N GLN A 51 -1.14 -15.79 -4.69
CA GLN A 51 -1.98 -14.93 -3.86
C GLN A 51 -3.42 -14.78 -4.32
N GLY A 52 -3.79 -15.34 -5.48
CA GLY A 52 -5.13 -15.18 -6.05
C GLY A 52 -6.25 -15.79 -5.20
N ALA A 53 -6.02 -16.94 -4.57
CA ALA A 53 -7.02 -17.58 -3.72
C ALA A 53 -7.22 -16.81 -2.40
N ALA A 54 -6.12 -16.51 -1.70
CA ALA A 54 -6.16 -15.71 -0.46
C ALA A 54 -6.81 -14.34 -0.69
N ALA A 55 -6.50 -13.68 -1.79
CA ALA A 55 -7.12 -12.40 -2.17
C ALA A 55 -8.65 -12.50 -2.34
N ARG A 56 -9.15 -13.61 -2.89
CA ARG A 56 -10.59 -13.84 -3.07
C ARG A 56 -11.29 -14.18 -1.76
N THR A 57 -10.67 -15.00 -0.91
CA THR A 57 -11.21 -15.29 0.43
C THR A 57 -11.30 -14.02 1.26
N TRP A 58 -10.22 -13.25 1.33
CA TRP A 58 -10.21 -11.96 2.01
C TRP A 58 -11.25 -11.00 1.43
N LEU A 59 -11.41 -10.97 0.11
CA LEU A 59 -12.45 -10.16 -0.56
C LEU A 59 -13.85 -10.55 -0.09
N ALA A 60 -14.20 -11.84 -0.16
CA ALA A 60 -15.51 -12.34 0.23
C ALA A 60 -15.86 -12.04 1.70
N GLU A 61 -14.88 -12.17 2.60
CA GLU A 61 -15.08 -11.82 4.01
C GLU A 61 -15.33 -10.32 4.21
N ARG A 62 -14.66 -9.45 3.44
CA ARG A 62 -14.87 -8.00 3.52
C ARG A 62 -16.14 -7.54 2.83
N GLU A 63 -16.63 -8.29 1.84
CA GLU A 63 -17.91 -8.00 1.16
C GLU A 63 -19.08 -8.07 2.14
N ALA A 64 -19.03 -9.00 3.10
CA ALA A 64 -20.04 -9.09 4.16
C ALA A 64 -20.09 -7.86 5.09
N ASP A 65 -18.99 -7.08 5.16
CA ASP A 65 -18.90 -5.88 6.00
C ASP A 65 -19.39 -4.62 5.27
N LEU A 66 -19.80 -4.73 4.01
CA LEU A 66 -20.20 -3.57 3.20
C LEU A 66 -21.62 -3.10 3.54
N LEU A 67 -21.76 -1.78 3.59
CA LEU A 67 -23.03 -1.08 3.69
C LEU A 67 -23.51 -0.75 2.27
N PRO A 68 -24.83 -0.70 2.00
CA PRO A 68 -25.38 -0.31 0.71
C PRO A 68 -25.31 1.21 0.49
N VAL A 69 -24.09 1.76 0.49
CA VAL A 69 -23.78 3.19 0.33
C VAL A 69 -22.61 3.38 -0.63
N GLY A 70 -22.48 4.56 -1.22
CA GLY A 70 -21.30 4.90 -2.02
C GLY A 70 -20.03 4.93 -1.15
N TYR A 71 -18.88 4.55 -1.71
CA TYR A 71 -17.59 4.53 -0.99
C TYR A 71 -16.52 5.39 -1.64
N PHE A 72 -15.93 6.28 -0.86
CA PHE A 72 -14.84 7.14 -1.27
C PHE A 72 -13.50 6.44 -1.13
N HIS A 73 -12.58 6.79 -2.03
CA HIS A 73 -11.19 6.36 -1.96
C HIS A 73 -10.27 7.51 -1.60
N VAL A 74 -9.69 7.41 -0.41
CA VAL A 74 -8.81 8.42 0.15
C VAL A 74 -7.39 7.86 0.23
N VAL A 75 -6.40 8.61 -0.21
CA VAL A 75 -4.99 8.19 -0.17
C VAL A 75 -4.17 9.21 0.58
N PHE A 76 -3.45 8.73 1.59
CA PHE A 76 -2.45 9.50 2.33
C PHE A 76 -1.06 9.07 1.89
N THR A 77 -0.28 10.01 1.38
CA THR A 77 1.06 9.74 0.84
C THR A 77 2.13 10.45 1.66
N LEU A 78 3.20 9.73 2.00
CA LEU A 78 4.36 10.34 2.64
C LEU A 78 5.23 11.10 1.63
N PRO A 79 5.70 12.32 1.97
CA PRO A 79 6.73 13.00 1.18
C PRO A 79 8.01 12.17 1.09
N ALA A 80 8.78 12.34 0.01
CA ALA A 80 9.98 11.56 -0.28
C ALA A 80 11.01 11.60 0.87
N GLU A 81 11.17 12.76 1.52
CA GLU A 81 12.08 12.96 2.65
C GLU A 81 11.68 12.17 3.90
N VAL A 82 10.39 11.86 4.05
CA VAL A 82 9.88 10.99 5.12
C VAL A 82 9.93 9.53 4.70
N ALA A 83 9.68 9.24 3.42
CA ALA A 83 9.78 7.89 2.87
C ALA A 83 11.18 7.28 3.09
N VAL A 84 12.25 8.08 2.94
CA VAL A 84 13.62 7.61 3.23
C VAL A 84 13.83 7.23 4.70
N ILE A 85 13.19 7.93 5.64
CA ILE A 85 13.20 7.55 7.07
C ILE A 85 12.45 6.23 7.27
N ALA A 86 11.30 6.08 6.60
CA ALA A 86 10.49 4.88 6.65
C ALA A 86 11.25 3.64 6.12
N PHE A 87 12.17 3.81 5.17
CA PHE A 87 12.97 2.71 4.65
C PHE A 87 13.83 2.03 5.74
N HIS A 88 14.33 2.80 6.70
CA HIS A 88 15.14 2.31 7.84
C HIS A 88 14.27 1.87 9.03
N ASN A 89 13.09 2.47 9.18
CA ASN A 89 12.24 2.34 10.37
C ASN A 89 10.82 1.85 10.02
N LYS A 90 10.72 0.85 9.14
CA LYS A 90 9.46 0.48 8.49
C LYS A 90 8.31 0.26 9.46
N THR A 91 8.48 -0.61 10.45
CA THR A 91 7.41 -0.94 11.41
C THR A 91 6.88 0.32 12.11
N LEU A 92 7.78 1.10 12.73
CA LEU A 92 7.40 2.31 13.47
C LEU A 92 6.75 3.37 12.58
N VAL A 93 7.31 3.59 11.39
CA VAL A 93 6.84 4.65 10.50
C VAL A 93 5.55 4.26 9.78
N TYR A 94 5.36 2.99 9.44
CA TYR A 94 4.12 2.49 8.84
C TYR A 94 2.99 2.43 9.87
N GLU A 95 3.24 1.98 11.10
CA GLU A 95 2.28 2.11 12.20
C GLU A 95 1.87 3.57 12.42
N LEU A 96 2.83 4.48 12.41
CA LEU A 96 2.56 5.91 12.52
C LEU A 96 1.71 6.43 11.34
N LEU A 97 2.00 5.98 10.12
CA LEU A 97 1.23 6.34 8.93
C LEU A 97 -0.24 5.94 9.08
N PHE A 98 -0.52 4.70 9.49
CA PHE A 98 -1.89 4.24 9.75
C PHE A 98 -2.57 5.09 10.84
N LYS A 99 -1.92 5.26 11.99
CA LYS A 99 -2.49 5.99 13.13
C LYS A 99 -2.81 7.44 12.76
N ALA A 100 -1.86 8.15 12.18
CA ALA A 100 -2.03 9.56 11.82
C ALA A 100 -3.09 9.74 10.71
N ALA A 101 -3.15 8.85 9.71
CA ALA A 101 -4.14 8.93 8.64
C ALA A 101 -5.56 8.65 9.16
N SER A 102 -5.75 7.59 9.96
CA SER A 102 -7.07 7.21 10.48
C SER A 102 -7.59 8.27 11.46
N GLU A 103 -6.75 8.76 12.36
CA GLU A 103 -7.13 9.83 13.29
C GLU A 103 -7.48 11.13 12.56
N THR A 104 -6.74 11.47 11.49
CA THR A 104 -7.09 12.63 10.66
C THR A 104 -8.49 12.50 10.08
N MET A 105 -8.82 11.33 9.52
CA MET A 105 -10.15 11.09 8.95
C MET A 105 -11.24 11.13 10.00
N LEU A 106 -11.06 10.41 11.12
CA LEU A 106 -12.05 10.36 12.20
C LEU A 106 -12.28 11.73 12.84
N THR A 107 -11.22 12.51 13.08
CA THR A 107 -11.31 13.84 13.69
C THR A 107 -12.07 14.81 12.78
N ILE A 108 -11.71 14.86 11.50
CA ILE A 108 -12.33 15.80 10.55
C ILE A 108 -13.75 15.37 10.18
N ALA A 109 -14.05 14.06 10.17
CA ALA A 109 -15.41 13.57 9.96
C ALA A 109 -16.35 13.90 11.13
N ALA A 110 -15.85 13.83 12.36
CA ALA A 110 -16.64 14.11 13.55
C ALA A 110 -17.01 15.60 13.72
N ASP A 111 -16.25 16.52 13.10
CA ASP A 111 -16.53 17.97 13.18
C ASP A 111 -17.87 18.30 12.47
N PRO A 112 -18.86 18.89 13.17
CA PRO A 112 -20.14 19.32 12.58
C PRO A 112 -20.00 20.36 11.46
N LYS A 113 -18.88 21.10 11.41
CA LYS A 113 -18.57 22.02 10.29
C LYS A 113 -18.20 21.27 9.00
N HIS A 114 -18.02 19.96 9.09
CA HIS A 114 -17.69 19.07 7.98
C HIS A 114 -18.79 18.03 7.79
N LEU A 115 -18.63 16.81 8.32
CA LEU A 115 -19.64 15.75 8.19
C LEU A 115 -20.47 15.60 9.47
N GLY A 116 -19.89 15.82 10.65
CA GLY A 116 -20.57 15.64 11.93
C GLY A 116 -20.93 14.19 12.24
N ALA A 117 -20.16 13.21 11.75
CA ALA A 117 -20.48 11.79 11.87
C ALA A 117 -19.28 10.91 12.21
N ARG A 118 -19.55 9.79 12.88
CA ARG A 118 -18.60 8.71 13.12
C ARG A 118 -18.56 7.78 11.91
N ILE A 119 -17.48 7.85 11.14
CA ILE A 119 -17.27 7.06 9.93
C ILE A 119 -16.55 5.74 10.22
N GLY A 120 -16.76 4.74 9.34
CA GLY A 120 -15.92 3.54 9.24
C GLY A 120 -14.78 3.75 8.24
N ILE A 121 -13.66 3.03 8.40
CA ILE A 121 -12.51 3.12 7.48
C ILE A 121 -11.90 1.73 7.32
N THR A 122 -11.71 1.29 6.08
CA THR A 122 -10.85 0.14 5.74
C THR A 122 -9.56 0.67 5.12
N ALA A 123 -8.42 0.40 5.74
CA ALA A 123 -7.12 0.96 5.36
C ALA A 123 -6.13 -0.13 4.91
N VAL A 124 -5.42 0.10 3.82
CA VAL A 124 -4.42 -0.81 3.25
C VAL A 124 -3.13 -0.06 2.96
N LEU A 125 -2.01 -0.58 3.45
CA LEU A 125 -0.68 -0.04 3.17
C LEU A 125 -0.22 -0.45 1.77
N HIS A 126 0.42 0.49 1.09
CA HIS A 126 1.16 0.23 -0.13
C HIS A 126 2.50 0.96 -0.10
N THR A 127 3.59 0.25 -0.39
CA THR A 127 4.96 0.76 -0.22
C THR A 127 5.68 1.08 -1.53
N TRP A 128 5.03 0.90 -2.68
CA TRP A 128 5.62 1.14 -4.00
C TRP A 128 4.80 2.08 -4.88
N GLY A 129 5.50 2.91 -5.66
CA GLY A 129 4.91 3.65 -6.78
C GLY A 129 4.80 2.78 -8.03
N SER A 130 4.18 3.32 -9.09
CA SER A 130 4.10 2.59 -10.37
C SER A 130 5.50 2.27 -10.92
N ALA A 131 6.49 3.13 -10.72
CA ALA A 131 7.89 2.89 -11.09
C ALA A 131 8.63 1.85 -10.21
N MET A 132 7.92 1.16 -9.29
CA MET A 132 8.45 0.26 -8.27
C MET A 132 9.44 0.95 -7.30
N THR A 133 9.42 2.27 -7.22
CA THR A 133 10.21 3.02 -6.24
C THR A 133 9.51 2.99 -4.89
N HIS A 134 10.29 3.04 -3.81
CA HIS A 134 9.74 3.11 -2.45
C HIS A 134 8.90 4.38 -2.29
N HIS A 135 7.62 4.20 -1.98
CA HIS A 135 6.62 5.23 -1.94
C HIS A 135 5.51 4.81 -0.96
N PRO A 136 5.73 4.89 0.36
CA PRO A 136 4.75 4.50 1.35
C PRO A 136 3.54 5.42 1.33
N HIS A 137 2.36 4.81 1.17
CA HIS A 137 1.06 5.45 1.21
C HIS A 137 0.00 4.48 1.72
N VAL A 138 -1.08 5.01 2.30
CA VAL A 138 -2.22 4.21 2.74
C VAL A 138 -3.42 4.54 1.87
N HIS A 139 -4.03 3.51 1.29
CA HIS A 139 -5.33 3.56 0.64
C HIS A 139 -6.40 3.33 1.69
N MET A 140 -7.39 4.22 1.75
CA MET A 140 -8.54 4.12 2.61
C MET A 140 -9.81 4.06 1.78
N ILE A 141 -10.67 3.13 2.14
CA ILE A 141 -12.04 3.05 1.66
C ILE A 141 -12.95 3.50 2.79
N VAL A 142 -13.79 4.47 2.49
CA VAL A 142 -14.60 5.18 3.49
C VAL A 142 -16.03 5.25 2.98
N PRO A 143 -17.02 4.77 3.77
CA PRO A 143 -18.43 4.93 3.43
C PRO A 143 -18.77 6.40 3.21
N GLY A 144 -19.71 6.67 2.33
CA GLY A 144 -20.20 8.00 1.99
C GLY A 144 -21.09 8.61 3.06
N GLY A 145 -20.72 8.46 4.32
CA GLY A 145 -21.46 8.87 5.50
C GLY A 145 -20.98 8.14 6.75
N GLY A 146 -21.64 8.39 7.87
CA GLY A 146 -21.35 7.74 9.14
C GLY A 146 -22.54 7.78 10.09
N ILE A 147 -22.36 7.24 11.29
CA ILE A 147 -23.40 7.26 12.33
C ILE A 147 -23.30 8.60 13.07
N ALA A 148 -24.45 9.19 13.41
CA ALA A 148 -24.50 10.38 14.25
C ALA A 148 -23.77 10.13 15.60
N PRO A 149 -23.19 11.17 16.24
CA PRO A 149 -22.42 10.99 17.48
C PRO A 149 -23.21 10.32 18.61
N ASP A 150 -24.53 10.54 18.64
CA ASP A 150 -25.48 9.94 19.60
C ASP A 150 -25.96 8.53 19.21
N GLY A 151 -25.53 8.01 18.04
CA GLY A 151 -25.95 6.70 17.54
C GLY A 151 -27.34 6.66 16.89
N SER A 152 -28.08 7.77 16.86
CA SER A 152 -29.52 7.77 16.55
C SER A 152 -29.85 7.53 15.08
N ARG A 153 -28.96 7.94 14.17
CA ARG A 153 -29.24 7.92 12.73
C ARG A 153 -27.97 7.91 11.88
N TRP A 154 -28.14 7.58 10.61
CA TRP A 154 -27.12 7.77 9.58
C TRP A 154 -27.05 9.23 9.12
N ILE A 155 -25.83 9.70 8.87
CA ILE A 155 -25.52 11.00 8.27
C ILE A 155 -24.78 10.75 6.97
N SER A 156 -25.45 10.99 5.85
CA SER A 156 -24.85 10.87 4.51
C SER A 156 -23.95 12.08 4.20
N SER A 157 -22.81 11.79 3.57
CA SER A 157 -22.00 12.80 2.89
C SER A 157 -22.68 13.26 1.60
N ARG A 158 -22.12 14.30 0.97
CA ARG A 158 -22.58 14.75 -0.35
C ARG A 158 -22.09 13.75 -1.42
N PRO A 159 -22.84 13.52 -2.52
CA PRO A 159 -22.54 12.46 -3.48
C PRO A 159 -21.10 12.45 -4.03
N ALA A 160 -20.51 13.62 -4.28
CA ALA A 160 -19.15 13.76 -4.82
C ALA A 160 -18.15 14.35 -3.82
N PHE A 161 -18.52 14.48 -2.55
CA PHE A 161 -17.70 15.17 -1.56
C PHE A 161 -17.85 14.56 -0.16
N LEU A 162 -16.75 14.00 0.34
CA LEU A 162 -16.65 13.44 1.69
C LEU A 162 -16.11 14.47 2.68
N LEU A 163 -14.83 14.84 2.55
CA LEU A 163 -14.15 15.78 3.45
C LEU A 163 -13.16 16.67 2.68
N PRO A 164 -12.85 17.88 3.17
CA PRO A 164 -11.94 18.80 2.50
C PRO A 164 -10.47 18.33 2.58
N VAL A 165 -9.91 17.87 1.45
CA VAL A 165 -8.54 17.33 1.38
C VAL A 165 -7.43 18.27 1.85
N ARG A 166 -7.63 19.60 1.75
CA ARG A 166 -6.67 20.58 2.26
C ARG A 166 -6.61 20.59 3.79
N VAL A 167 -7.74 20.36 4.47
CA VAL A 167 -7.81 20.27 5.92
C VAL A 167 -7.20 18.95 6.38
N LEU A 168 -7.57 17.84 5.71
CA LEU A 168 -6.97 16.52 5.95
C LEU A 168 -5.44 16.58 5.85
N GLY A 169 -4.90 17.13 4.76
CA GLY A 169 -3.44 17.23 4.56
C GLY A 169 -2.74 18.06 5.63
N LYS A 170 -3.36 19.12 6.16
CA LYS A 170 -2.79 19.95 7.24
C LYS A 170 -2.76 19.19 8.57
N LEU A 171 -3.85 18.54 8.96
CA LEU A 171 -3.94 17.80 10.22
C LEU A 171 -3.03 16.57 10.17
N PHE A 172 -3.06 15.80 9.08
CA PHE A 172 -2.21 14.64 8.89
C PHE A 172 -0.73 14.99 9.01
N ARG A 173 -0.28 16.06 8.34
CA ARG A 173 1.09 16.56 8.46
C ARG A 173 1.46 16.85 9.92
N ARG A 174 0.59 17.54 10.66
CA ARG A 174 0.83 17.87 12.07
C ARG A 174 0.95 16.61 12.91
N LEU A 175 -0.06 15.74 12.89
CA LEU A 175 -0.09 14.51 13.70
C LEU A 175 1.11 13.61 13.40
N PHE A 176 1.43 13.43 12.11
CA PHE A 176 2.53 12.59 11.69
C PHE A 176 3.87 13.16 12.16
N LEU A 177 4.17 14.43 11.89
CA LEU A 177 5.45 15.03 12.25
C LEU A 177 5.64 15.13 13.77
N THR A 178 4.61 15.49 14.53
CA THR A 178 4.69 15.52 16.00
C THR A 178 5.06 14.15 16.58
N ARG A 179 4.44 13.08 16.08
CA ARG A 179 4.72 11.72 16.57
C ARG A 179 6.04 11.17 16.06
N LEU A 180 6.44 11.54 14.84
CA LEU A 180 7.77 11.18 14.32
C LEU A 180 8.88 11.86 15.13
N ASP A 181 8.71 13.13 15.49
CA ASP A 181 9.61 13.85 16.40
C ASP A 181 9.67 13.13 17.76
N ALA A 182 8.53 12.71 18.32
CA ALA A 182 8.52 11.98 19.59
C ALA A 182 9.23 10.61 19.52
N LEU A 183 9.15 9.90 18.39
CA LEU A 183 9.90 8.65 18.18
C LEU A 183 11.41 8.90 18.10
N HIS A 184 11.83 10.01 17.50
CA HIS A 184 13.23 10.43 17.48
C HIS A 184 13.73 10.77 18.89
N ASP A 185 12.97 11.60 19.62
CA ASP A 185 13.31 12.06 20.97
C ASP A 185 13.41 10.92 21.97
N ALA A 186 12.62 9.86 21.76
CA ALA A 186 12.67 8.64 22.54
C ALA A 186 13.80 7.66 22.12
N GLY A 187 14.64 8.02 21.16
CA GLY A 187 15.73 7.17 20.66
C GLY A 187 15.26 5.90 19.93
N ARG A 188 14.00 5.86 19.47
CA ARG A 188 13.41 4.65 18.86
C ARG A 188 13.69 4.52 17.37
N LEU A 189 14.11 5.61 16.72
CA LEU A 189 14.47 5.60 15.30
C LEU A 189 15.93 5.20 15.12
N SER A 190 16.17 4.22 14.28
CA SER A 190 17.51 3.77 13.88
C SER A 190 17.87 4.30 12.50
N PHE A 191 19.12 4.74 12.34
CA PHE A 191 19.64 5.27 11.08
C PHE A 191 20.98 4.62 10.76
N PHE A 192 21.23 4.36 9.48
CA PHE A 192 22.39 3.60 9.01
C PHE A 192 22.98 4.23 7.75
N GLY A 193 24.24 3.89 7.42
CA GLY A 193 24.91 4.34 6.20
C GLY A 193 24.90 5.86 6.06
N SER A 194 24.54 6.35 4.86
CA SER A 194 24.48 7.79 4.57
C SER A 194 23.50 8.58 5.46
N MET A 195 22.56 7.91 6.11
CA MET A 195 21.56 8.53 6.98
C MET A 195 21.94 8.49 8.46
N ALA A 196 23.07 7.88 8.85
CA ALA A 196 23.46 7.73 10.26
C ALA A 196 23.48 9.06 11.03
N HIS A 197 23.86 10.15 10.36
CA HIS A 197 23.87 11.50 10.93
C HIS A 197 22.48 11.99 11.42
N LEU A 198 21.38 11.40 10.95
CA LEU A 198 20.02 11.71 11.43
C LEU A 198 19.72 11.19 12.83
N GLY A 199 20.60 10.39 13.43
CA GLY A 199 20.55 10.11 14.87
C GLY A 199 20.71 11.39 15.71
N ASP A 200 21.46 12.37 15.23
CA ASP A 200 21.56 13.69 15.88
C ASP A 200 20.26 14.49 15.72
N ARG A 201 19.77 15.06 16.83
CA ARG A 201 18.51 15.81 16.87
C ARG A 201 18.52 17.03 15.96
N ARG A 202 19.63 17.77 15.89
CA ARG A 202 19.71 18.99 15.07
C ARG A 202 19.69 18.62 13.59
N ALA A 203 20.42 17.58 13.19
CA ALA A 203 20.39 17.04 11.84
C ALA A 203 19.00 16.56 11.43
N PHE A 204 18.33 15.80 12.31
CA PHE A 204 16.96 15.33 12.09
C PHE A 204 15.96 16.47 11.87
N LEU A 205 15.99 17.50 12.72
CA LEU A 205 15.11 18.67 12.57
C LEU A 205 15.39 19.45 11.28
N ARG A 206 16.67 19.58 10.88
CA ARG A 206 17.05 20.19 9.60
C ARG A 206 16.49 19.39 8.42
N HIS A 207 16.60 18.06 8.46
CA HIS A 207 16.06 17.18 7.42
C HIS A 207 14.54 17.32 7.26
N LEU A 208 13.80 17.48 8.37
CA LEU A 208 12.34 17.67 8.35
C LEU A 208 11.89 19.11 8.06
N SER A 209 12.77 20.10 8.12
CA SER A 209 12.42 21.52 7.93
C SER A 209 11.69 21.80 6.60
N PRO A 210 12.14 21.29 5.43
CA PRO A 210 11.41 21.46 4.17
C PRO A 210 10.02 20.80 4.22
N VAL A 211 9.91 19.64 4.87
CA VAL A 211 8.68 18.84 4.94
C VAL A 211 7.58 19.53 5.75
N ARG A 212 7.94 20.31 6.78
CA ARG A 212 6.99 21.09 7.59
C ARG A 212 6.28 22.17 6.76
N LYS A 213 6.98 22.76 5.79
CA LYS A 213 6.46 23.83 4.94
C LYS A 213 5.71 23.30 3.72
N LYS A 214 6.05 22.09 3.25
CA LYS A 214 5.38 21.45 2.10
C LYS A 214 3.90 21.19 2.36
N ARG A 215 3.10 21.28 1.30
CA ARG A 215 1.73 20.78 1.28
C ARG A 215 1.76 19.26 1.20
N TRP A 216 1.16 18.60 2.18
CA TRP A 216 1.00 17.15 2.16
C TRP A 216 -0.24 16.81 1.34
N VAL A 217 -0.07 15.90 0.38
CA VAL A 217 -1.12 15.56 -0.58
C VAL A 217 -1.96 14.44 0.01
N VAL A 218 -3.25 14.75 0.17
CA VAL A 218 -4.30 13.75 0.38
C VAL A 218 -5.14 13.75 -0.88
N TYR A 219 -5.22 12.60 -1.53
CA TYR A 219 -6.11 12.40 -2.68
C TYR A 219 -7.43 11.84 -2.17
N ALA A 220 -8.55 12.39 -2.61
CA ALA A 220 -9.87 11.83 -2.34
C ALA A 220 -10.62 11.76 -3.66
N LYS A 221 -11.05 10.56 -4.04
CA LYS A 221 -11.92 10.34 -5.18
C LYS A 221 -13.35 10.18 -4.69
N ALA A 222 -14.29 10.80 -5.41
CA ALA A 222 -15.72 10.55 -5.29
C ALA A 222 -16.02 9.04 -5.36
N PRO A 223 -17.22 8.62 -4.90
CA PRO A 223 -17.56 7.22 -4.79
C PRO A 223 -17.25 6.48 -6.08
N PHE A 224 -16.60 5.32 -5.95
CA PHE A 224 -16.65 4.38 -7.06
C PHE A 224 -18.09 3.88 -7.20
N ALA A 225 -18.41 3.32 -8.37
CA ALA A 225 -19.59 2.46 -8.54
C ALA A 225 -19.63 1.38 -7.44
N GLU A 226 -20.76 0.66 -7.35
CA GLU A 226 -21.12 -0.39 -6.39
C GLU A 226 -20.04 -0.91 -5.40
N PRO A 227 -20.37 -1.05 -4.10
CA PRO A 227 -19.44 -1.44 -3.02
C PRO A 227 -18.46 -2.61 -3.34
N GLU A 228 -18.87 -3.60 -4.12
CA GLU A 228 -18.07 -4.75 -4.53
C GLU A 228 -16.89 -4.33 -5.43
N ALA A 229 -17.08 -3.34 -6.29
CA ALA A 229 -16.02 -2.81 -7.16
C ALA A 229 -14.89 -2.16 -6.34
N VAL A 230 -15.23 -1.65 -5.16
CA VAL A 230 -14.31 -1.00 -4.22
C VAL A 230 -13.46 -2.03 -3.50
N LEU A 231 -14.04 -3.15 -3.09
CA LEU A 231 -13.26 -4.23 -2.48
C LEU A 231 -12.45 -5.01 -3.50
N ALA A 232 -12.96 -5.24 -4.72
CA ALA A 232 -12.17 -5.74 -5.83
C ALA A 232 -11.00 -4.80 -6.18
N TYR A 233 -11.14 -3.50 -5.88
CA TYR A 233 -10.04 -2.56 -5.93
C TYR A 233 -9.03 -2.79 -4.80
N LEU A 234 -9.47 -2.93 -3.54
CA LEU A 234 -8.58 -3.17 -2.39
C LEU A 234 -7.87 -4.52 -2.43
N SER A 235 -8.52 -5.60 -2.87
CA SER A 235 -7.93 -6.95 -2.94
C SER A 235 -6.68 -6.97 -3.83
N ARG A 236 -6.62 -6.08 -4.82
CA ARG A 236 -5.43 -5.88 -5.66
C ARG A 236 -4.27 -5.25 -4.90
N TYR A 237 -4.48 -4.49 -3.83
CA TYR A 237 -3.41 -3.86 -3.05
C TYR A 237 -2.97 -4.72 -1.86
N THR A 238 -3.86 -5.52 -1.29
CA THR A 238 -3.54 -6.39 -0.15
C THR A 238 -2.70 -7.60 -0.54
N HIS A 239 -2.83 -8.08 -1.78
CA HIS A 239 -2.29 -9.38 -2.21
C HIS A 239 -1.43 -9.35 -3.47
N ARG A 240 -1.17 -8.17 -4.08
CA ARG A 240 -0.24 -8.06 -5.20
C ARG A 240 1.15 -7.66 -4.74
N VAL A 241 2.14 -8.23 -5.40
CA VAL A 241 3.53 -7.78 -5.36
C VAL A 241 3.70 -6.42 -6.06
N ALA A 242 4.89 -5.81 -5.93
CA ALA A 242 5.21 -4.49 -6.48
C ALA A 242 4.90 -4.29 -7.98
N ILE A 243 4.77 -5.37 -8.76
CA ILE A 243 4.42 -5.33 -10.18
C ILE A 243 3.53 -6.49 -10.60
N SER A 244 2.53 -6.23 -11.45
CA SER A 244 1.70 -7.27 -12.06
C SER A 244 2.33 -7.83 -13.34
N ASN A 245 2.11 -9.12 -13.63
CA ASN A 245 2.64 -9.77 -14.83
C ASN A 245 2.32 -9.03 -16.13
N SER A 246 1.11 -8.47 -16.26
CA SER A 246 0.68 -7.70 -17.45
C SER A 246 1.50 -6.44 -17.74
N ARG A 247 2.30 -5.99 -16.78
CA ARG A 247 3.19 -4.82 -16.94
C ARG A 247 4.56 -5.21 -17.47
N LEU A 248 4.99 -6.47 -17.32
CA LEU A 248 6.25 -6.97 -17.86
C LEU A 248 6.12 -7.07 -19.39
N ILE A 249 7.10 -6.53 -20.11
CA ILE A 249 7.14 -6.50 -21.58
C ILE A 249 8.17 -7.49 -22.09
N ALA A 250 9.39 -7.41 -21.57
CA ALA A 250 10.51 -8.25 -21.96
C ALA A 250 11.50 -8.38 -20.80
N PHE A 251 12.30 -9.43 -20.80
CA PHE A 251 13.46 -9.58 -19.93
C PHE A 251 14.53 -10.40 -20.64
N ASP A 252 15.78 -10.16 -20.30
CA ASP A 252 16.94 -10.93 -20.74
C ASP A 252 17.88 -11.17 -19.56
N LYS A 253 19.14 -11.57 -19.82
CA LYS A 253 20.14 -11.85 -18.78
C LYS A 253 20.67 -10.59 -18.08
N ASN A 254 20.37 -9.41 -18.60
CA ASN A 254 20.91 -8.13 -18.15
C ASN A 254 19.82 -7.18 -17.63
N SER A 255 18.60 -7.27 -18.18
CA SER A 255 17.57 -6.27 -17.96
C SER A 255 16.14 -6.80 -17.90
N VAL A 256 15.27 -6.01 -17.27
CA VAL A 256 13.81 -6.18 -17.25
C VAL A 256 13.14 -4.92 -17.77
N THR A 257 12.26 -5.08 -18.75
CA THR A 257 11.49 -4.00 -19.38
C THR A 257 10.03 -4.09 -18.97
N PHE A 258 9.46 -2.99 -18.47
CA PHE A 258 8.08 -2.96 -18.02
C PHE A 258 7.38 -1.61 -18.18
N ARG A 259 6.04 -1.65 -18.24
CA ARG A 259 5.16 -0.47 -18.31
C ARG A 259 4.93 0.14 -16.93
N TYR A 260 4.94 1.47 -16.84
CA TYR A 260 4.59 2.22 -15.64
C TYR A 260 3.77 3.47 -15.98
N LYS A 261 3.09 4.03 -14.97
CA LYS A 261 2.38 5.29 -15.07
C LYS A 261 3.27 6.43 -14.61
N ASP A 262 3.55 7.39 -15.49
CA ASP A 262 4.16 8.67 -15.15
C ASP A 262 3.08 9.69 -14.85
N TYR A 263 2.82 9.92 -13.57
CA TYR A 263 1.75 10.80 -13.09
C TYR A 263 2.03 12.30 -13.37
N ARG A 264 3.21 12.64 -13.89
CA ARG A 264 3.53 14.00 -14.36
C ARG A 264 3.03 14.27 -15.77
N ARG A 265 2.56 13.23 -16.48
CA ARG A 265 2.07 13.31 -17.86
C ARG A 265 0.58 13.01 -17.91
N ASP A 266 -0.10 13.65 -18.84
CA ASP A 266 -1.54 13.51 -19.05
C ASP A 266 -1.91 12.58 -20.21
N GLY A 267 -3.15 12.09 -20.19
CA GLY A 267 -3.74 11.29 -21.26
C GLY A 267 -2.97 10.00 -21.56
N ALA A 268 -2.87 9.65 -22.86
CA ALA A 268 -2.17 8.46 -23.34
C ALA A 268 -0.67 8.46 -22.99
N ASN A 269 -0.05 9.64 -22.90
CA ASN A 269 1.37 9.81 -22.57
C ASN A 269 1.71 9.45 -21.12
N ARG A 270 0.71 9.19 -20.29
CA ARG A 270 0.89 8.70 -18.93
C ARG A 270 1.47 7.29 -18.88
N GLN A 271 1.20 6.45 -19.88
CA GLN A 271 1.77 5.11 -19.95
C GLN A 271 3.16 5.20 -20.56
N GLN A 272 4.17 4.78 -19.82
CA GLN A 272 5.57 4.85 -20.21
C GLN A 272 6.23 3.47 -20.03
N VAL A 273 7.36 3.27 -20.67
CA VAL A 273 8.16 2.04 -20.57
C VAL A 273 9.48 2.40 -19.90
N MET A 274 9.95 1.54 -18.98
CA MET A 274 11.29 1.65 -18.44
C MET A 274 12.02 0.31 -18.52
N VAL A 275 13.34 0.41 -18.62
CA VAL A 275 14.28 -0.71 -18.58
C VAL A 275 15.12 -0.55 -17.33
N LEU A 276 15.21 -1.61 -16.52
CA LEU A 276 16.09 -1.67 -15.36
C LEU A 276 17.07 -2.82 -15.51
N ALA A 277 18.30 -2.63 -15.03
CA ALA A 277 19.20 -3.75 -14.79
C ALA A 277 18.56 -4.73 -13.79
N ILE A 278 18.89 -6.02 -13.90
CA ILE A 278 18.27 -7.07 -13.07
C ILE A 278 18.43 -6.79 -11.57
N ASP A 279 19.61 -6.35 -11.14
CA ASP A 279 19.90 -6.06 -9.74
C ASP A 279 19.03 -4.92 -9.20
N GLU A 280 18.86 -3.86 -9.99
CA GLU A 280 17.97 -2.74 -9.63
C GLU A 280 16.49 -3.15 -9.64
N PHE A 281 16.07 -4.00 -10.57
CA PHE A 281 14.71 -4.55 -10.58
C PHE A 281 14.45 -5.40 -9.33
N VAL A 282 15.37 -6.30 -8.97
CA VAL A 282 15.27 -7.14 -7.78
C VAL A 282 15.25 -6.29 -6.50
N ARG A 283 16.13 -5.28 -6.40
CA ARG A 283 16.16 -4.33 -5.28
C ARG A 283 14.83 -3.60 -5.09
N ARG A 284 14.15 -3.24 -6.19
CA ARG A 284 12.83 -2.60 -6.15
C ARG A 284 11.69 -3.57 -5.85
N LEU A 285 11.79 -4.81 -6.35
CA LEU A 285 10.76 -5.83 -6.17
C LEU A 285 10.71 -6.38 -4.74
N GLN A 286 11.88 -6.55 -4.12
CA GLN A 286 11.98 -7.22 -2.84
C GLN A 286 11.98 -6.21 -1.68
N PRO A 287 11.01 -6.30 -0.75
CA PRO A 287 11.08 -5.50 0.44
C PRO A 287 12.23 -5.99 1.32
N THR A 288 13.07 -5.05 1.75
CA THR A 288 14.04 -5.29 2.83
C THR A 288 13.28 -5.76 4.07
N SER A 289 13.67 -6.92 4.58
CA SER A 289 13.16 -7.63 5.75
C SER A 289 12.73 -6.69 6.88
N GLN A 290 11.42 -6.67 7.23
CA GLN A 290 10.83 -6.48 8.58
C GLN A 290 9.48 -5.73 8.63
N GLY A 291 9.08 -4.96 7.62
CA GLY A 291 7.92 -4.05 7.76
C GLY A 291 6.64 -4.42 7.03
N ASP A 292 6.69 -5.32 6.05
CA ASP A 292 5.54 -5.53 5.16
C ASP A 292 4.57 -6.60 5.68
N GLN A 293 4.82 -7.23 6.84
CA GLN A 293 4.03 -8.34 7.37
C GLN A 293 2.69 -7.92 8.01
N ALA A 294 2.44 -6.62 8.20
CA ALA A 294 1.23 -6.11 8.81
C ALA A 294 0.22 -5.64 7.74
N ILE A 295 -0.52 -6.59 7.18
CA ILE A 295 -1.89 -6.39 6.67
C ILE A 295 -2.71 -7.55 7.23
#